data_AF-A0A3B8RM93-F1
#
_entry.id   AF-A0A3B8RM93-F1
#
_cell.length_a   1.000
_cell.length_b   1.000
_cell.length_c   1.000
_cell.angle_alpha   90.00
_cell.angle_beta   90.00
_cell.angle_gamma   90.00
#
_symmetry.space_group_name_H-M   'P 1'
#
loop_
_entity.id
_entity.type
_entity.pdbx_description
1 polymer ?
#
loop_
_entity_poly.entity_id
_entity_poly.type
_entity_poly.pdbx_seq_one_letter_code
_entity_poly.pdbx_strand_id
1 'polypeptide(L)'
;YEEYNNIPSGKHKLRFTTNHDESAWDATPITIFNGKKGALAASVITIYLGGVPLIYGSQEVGVSNTIPFFTRQPINWSLNPDMLKTYKELLSVYNNF
;
A
#
# COMPACT_ATOMS: atom_id res chain seq x y z
N TYR A 1 13.37 7.24 15.83
CA TYR A 1 14.75 7.06 15.33
C TYR A 1 15.41 5.78 15.81
N GLU A 2 15.03 5.21 16.97
CA GLU A 2 15.55 3.91 17.46
C GLU A 2 15.40 2.75 16.46
N GLU A 3 14.34 2.78 15.65
CA GLU A 3 14.05 1.76 14.63
C GLU A 3 15.17 1.56 13.60
N TYR A 4 16.00 2.59 13.35
CA TYR A 4 17.11 2.55 12.40
C TYR A 4 18.46 2.20 13.03
N ASN A 5 18.55 2.08 14.35
CA ASN A 5 19.83 1.86 15.05
C ASN A 5 20.56 0.59 14.56
N ASN A 6 19.80 -0.42 14.14
CA ASN A 6 20.35 -1.71 13.70
C ASN A 6 20.25 -1.91 12.18
N ILE A 7 19.92 -0.88 11.41
CA ILE A 7 19.88 -0.95 9.95
C ILE A 7 21.27 -0.59 9.41
N PRO A 8 21.93 -1.46 8.61
CA PRO A 8 23.23 -1.15 8.04
C PRO A 8 23.20 0.13 7.20
N SER A 9 24.34 0.83 7.14
CA SER A 9 24.49 2.04 6.32
C SER A 9 24.08 1.78 4.86
N GLY A 10 23.33 2.72 4.28
CA GLY A 10 22.79 2.60 2.92
C GLY A 10 21.65 1.60 2.75
N LYS A 11 21.11 1.02 3.83
CA LYS A 11 19.91 0.18 3.81
C LYS A 11 18.72 0.93 4.39
N HIS A 12 17.53 0.55 3.93
CA HIS A 12 16.28 1.13 4.38
C HIS A 12 15.26 0.04 4.63
N LYS A 13 14.30 0.32 5.50
CA LYS A 13 13.14 -0.56 5.69
C LYS A 13 12.16 -0.38 4.53
N LEU A 14 11.70 -1.49 3.97
CA LEU A 14 10.53 -1.52 3.11
C LEU A 14 9.29 -1.46 4.01
N ARG A 15 8.39 -0.51 3.77
CA ARG A 15 7.13 -0.39 4.50
C ARG A 15 5.97 -0.64 3.56
N PHE A 16 4.98 -1.40 4.00
CA PHE A 16 3.82 -1.74 3.21
C PHE A 16 2.57 -1.83 4.09
N THR A 17 1.41 -1.61 3.49
CA THR A 17 0.10 -1.97 4.09
C THR A 17 -0.38 -3.33 3.60
N THR A 18 0.12 -3.80 2.45
CA THR A 18 -0.12 -5.13 1.90
C THR A 18 0.99 -5.51 0.92
N ASN A 19 1.10 -6.79 0.61
CA ASN A 19 1.87 -7.35 -0.49
C ASN A 19 1.06 -8.51 -1.13
N HIS A 20 1.70 -9.38 -1.91
CA HIS A 20 1.04 -10.52 -2.54
C HIS A 20 0.55 -11.56 -1.53
N ASP A 21 1.34 -11.87 -0.49
CA ASP A 21 0.95 -12.83 0.55
C ASP A 21 -0.24 -12.30 1.37
N GLU A 22 -0.16 -11.05 1.84
CA GLU A 22 -1.21 -10.42 2.65
C GLU A 22 -2.52 -10.31 1.86
N SER A 23 -2.45 -9.87 0.59
CA SER A 23 -3.64 -9.74 -0.26
C SER A 23 -4.20 -11.09 -0.69
N ALA A 24 -3.41 -12.17 -0.69
CA ALA A 24 -3.89 -13.50 -1.06
C ALA A 24 -4.48 -14.27 0.12
N TRP A 25 -3.83 -14.20 1.28
CA TRP A 25 -4.09 -15.11 2.41
C TRP A 25 -4.84 -14.47 3.57
N ASP A 26 -4.62 -13.17 3.82
CA ASP A 26 -5.27 -12.48 4.93
C ASP A 26 -6.45 -11.65 4.42
N ALA A 27 -6.18 -10.45 3.91
CA ALA A 27 -7.18 -9.52 3.42
C ALA A 27 -6.52 -8.35 2.70
N THR A 28 -7.26 -7.67 1.82
CA THR A 28 -6.77 -6.43 1.22
C THR A 28 -6.86 -5.26 2.22
N PRO A 29 -6.12 -4.16 2.00
CA PRO A 29 -6.20 -2.97 2.85
C PRO A 29 -7.62 -2.40 3.02
N ILE A 30 -8.47 -2.55 2.00
CA ILE A 30 -9.88 -2.13 2.09
C ILE A 30 -10.62 -2.90 3.18
N THR A 31 -10.36 -4.20 3.29
CA THR A 31 -10.99 -5.05 4.30
C THR A 31 -10.35 -4.85 5.67
N ILE A 32 -9.02 -4.85 5.75
CA ILE A 32 -8.28 -4.67 7.02
C ILE A 32 -8.59 -3.32 7.68
N PHE A 33 -8.61 -2.24 6.90
CA PHE A 33 -8.77 -0.88 7.42
C PHE A 33 -10.19 -0.33 7.25
N ASN A 34 -11.20 -1.20 7.09
CA ASN A 34 -12.61 -0.84 7.10
C ASN A 34 -13.01 0.23 6.06
N GLY A 35 -12.59 0.03 4.82
CA GLY A 35 -12.96 0.83 3.66
C GLY A 35 -11.87 1.78 3.16
N LYS A 36 -12.20 2.54 2.11
CA LYS A 36 -11.25 3.42 1.39
C LYS A 36 -10.55 4.42 2.30
N LYS A 37 -11.30 5.05 3.22
CA LYS A 37 -10.76 6.08 4.12
C LYS A 37 -9.68 5.51 5.04
N GLY A 38 -9.91 4.35 5.64
CA GLY A 38 -8.90 3.73 6.50
C GLY A 38 -7.72 3.18 5.70
N ALA A 39 -7.95 2.58 4.54
CA ALA A 39 -6.86 2.12 3.67
C ALA A 39 -5.95 3.27 3.22
N LEU A 40 -6.52 4.42 2.86
CA LEU A 40 -5.77 5.63 2.53
C LEU A 40 -5.05 6.19 3.75
N ALA A 41 -5.68 6.23 4.93
CA ALA A 41 -5.02 6.69 6.16
C ALA A 41 -3.80 5.82 6.52
N ALA A 42 -3.93 4.49 6.43
CA ALA A 42 -2.80 3.58 6.61
C ALA A 42 -1.70 3.83 5.58
N SER A 43 -2.07 4.10 4.32
CA SER A 43 -1.10 4.39 3.26
C SER A 43 -0.35 5.71 3.48
N VAL A 44 -1.02 6.75 3.97
CA VAL A 44 -0.38 8.01 4.36
C VAL A 44 0.71 7.76 5.40
N ILE A 45 0.41 6.97 6.44
CA ILE A 45 1.39 6.60 7.46
C ILE A 45 2.55 5.83 6.81
N THR A 46 2.26 4.77 6.04
CA THR A 46 3.30 3.95 5.38
C THR A 46 4.22 4.76 4.46
N ILE A 47 3.68 5.74 3.72
CA ILE A 47 4.44 6.59 2.79
C ILE A 47 5.33 7.58 3.54
N TYR A 48 4.85 8.18 4.63
CA TYR A 48 5.57 9.28 5.30
C TYR A 48 6.28 8.91 6.60
N LEU A 49 6.19 7.66 7.07
CA LEU A 49 6.89 7.18 8.29
C LEU A 49 8.42 6.99 8.09
N GLY A 50 8.95 7.34 6.92
CA GLY A 50 10.36 7.18 6.54
C GLY A 50 10.70 5.73 6.14
N GLY A 51 11.73 5.57 5.31
CA GLY A 51 12.04 4.29 4.65
C GLY A 51 11.56 4.28 3.20
N VAL A 52 11.30 3.09 2.66
CA VAL A 52 10.85 2.93 1.27
C VAL A 52 9.43 2.39 1.27
N PRO A 53 8.44 3.14 0.77
CA PRO A 53 7.08 2.62 0.65
C PRO A 53 6.97 1.64 -0.51
N LEU A 54 6.38 0.48 -0.25
CA LEU A 54 5.88 -0.43 -1.28
C LEU A 54 4.41 -0.10 -1.56
N ILE A 55 4.09 0.05 -2.83
CA ILE A 55 2.71 0.04 -3.32
C ILE A 55 2.50 -1.28 -4.06
N TYR A 56 1.57 -2.09 -3.58
CA TYR A 56 1.19 -3.33 -4.25
C TYR A 56 0.07 -3.05 -5.24
N GLY A 57 0.14 -3.62 -6.46
CA GLY A 57 -0.91 -3.44 -7.45
C GLY A 57 -2.26 -3.96 -6.93
N SER A 58 -3.35 -3.29 -7.33
CA SER A 58 -4.74 -3.41 -6.81
C SER A 58 -5.08 -2.49 -5.64
N GLN A 59 -4.08 -2.12 -4.82
CA GLN A 59 -4.26 -1.27 -3.66
C GLN A 59 -4.74 0.14 -4.06
N GLU A 60 -4.19 0.66 -5.16
CA GLU A 60 -4.45 2.00 -5.68
C GLU A 60 -5.85 2.17 -6.29
N VAL A 61 -6.50 1.07 -6.63
CA VAL A 61 -7.90 1.04 -7.08
C VAL A 61 -8.85 0.47 -6.04
N GLY A 62 -8.35 0.16 -4.84
CA GLY A 62 -9.15 -0.28 -3.70
C GLY A 62 -9.88 -1.60 -3.94
N VAL A 63 -9.18 -2.63 -4.44
CA VAL A 63 -9.77 -3.99 -4.51
C VAL A 63 -10.06 -4.49 -3.09
N SER A 64 -11.28 -4.96 -2.83
CA SER A 64 -11.73 -5.45 -1.52
C SER A 64 -11.56 -6.95 -1.31
N ASN A 65 -11.56 -7.72 -2.39
CA ASN A 65 -11.45 -9.18 -2.35
C ASN A 65 -9.98 -9.61 -2.37
N THR A 66 -9.65 -10.71 -1.68
CA THR A 66 -8.32 -11.30 -1.75
C THR A 66 -7.93 -11.66 -3.17
N ILE A 67 -6.63 -11.61 -3.51
CA ILE A 67 -6.08 -11.87 -4.85
C ILE A 67 -5.28 -13.19 -4.80
N PRO A 68 -5.87 -14.32 -5.19
CA PRO A 68 -5.25 -15.64 -5.06
C PRO A 68 -4.10 -15.85 -6.06
N PHE A 69 -3.08 -16.61 -5.66
CA PHE A 69 -1.92 -16.93 -6.51
C PHE A 69 -2.25 -17.87 -7.67
N PHE A 70 -3.02 -18.92 -7.38
CA PHE A 70 -3.17 -20.06 -8.27
C PHE A 70 -4.42 -20.00 -9.13
N THR A 71 -5.17 -18.91 -9.07
CA THR A 71 -6.40 -18.72 -9.85
C THR A 71 -6.44 -17.32 -10.39
N ARG A 72 -6.82 -17.19 -11.66
CA ARG A 72 -6.90 -15.89 -12.31
C ARG A 72 -7.97 -15.02 -11.65
N GLN A 73 -7.53 -13.90 -11.10
CA GLN A 73 -8.41 -12.83 -10.62
C GLN A 73 -8.10 -11.53 -11.36
N PRO A 74 -8.91 -11.14 -12.36
CA PRO A 74 -8.74 -9.87 -13.06
C PRO A 74 -9.00 -8.69 -12.12
N ILE A 75 -8.11 -7.69 -12.16
CA ILE A 75 -8.28 -6.42 -11.45
C ILE A 75 -9.05 -5.45 -12.35
N ASN A 76 -10.13 -4.87 -11.85
CA ASN A 76 -10.78 -3.73 -12.48
C ASN A 76 -10.00 -2.44 -12.14
N TRP A 77 -9.13 -2.03 -13.06
CA TRP A 77 -8.28 -0.85 -12.88
C TRP A 77 -9.05 0.49 -12.86
N SER A 78 -10.34 0.49 -13.20
CA SER A 78 -11.21 1.67 -13.15
C SER A 78 -12.12 1.71 -11.93
N LEU A 79 -11.94 0.81 -10.96
CA LEU A 79 -12.87 0.63 -9.83
C LEU A 79 -13.03 1.88 -8.95
N ASN A 80 -11.92 2.52 -8.56
CA ASN A 80 -11.92 3.72 -7.71
C ASN A 80 -10.90 4.74 -8.25
N PRO A 81 -11.24 5.52 -9.29
CA PRO A 81 -10.32 6.51 -9.86
C PRO A 81 -9.95 7.63 -8.87
N ASP A 82 -10.81 7.88 -7.87
CA ASP A 82 -10.54 8.80 -6.77
C ASP A 82 -9.36 8.34 -5.90
N MET A 83 -9.29 7.05 -5.55
CA MET A 83 -8.16 6.49 -4.80
C MET A 83 -6.86 6.60 -5.59
N LEU A 84 -6.88 6.24 -6.88
CA LEU A 84 -5.69 6.35 -7.74
C LEU A 84 -5.19 7.79 -7.80
N LYS A 85 -6.10 8.76 -7.91
CA LYS A 85 -5.76 10.18 -7.85
C LYS A 85 -5.08 10.54 -6.52
N THR A 86 -5.63 10.10 -5.40
CA THR A 86 -5.02 10.33 -4.08
C THR A 86 -3.63 9.70 -3.97
N TYR A 87 -3.42 8.46 -4.41
CA TYR A 87 -2.07 7.85 -4.41
C TYR A 87 -1.07 8.65 -5.24
N LYS A 88 -1.47 9.16 -6.41
CA LYS A 88 -0.63 10.04 -7.24
C LYS A 88 -0.26 11.33 -6.51
N GLU A 89 -1.21 11.96 -5.83
CA GLU A 89 -0.98 13.16 -5.03
C GLU A 89 -0.02 12.89 -3.86
N LEU A 90 -0.23 11.79 -3.13
CA LEU A 90 0.63 11.38 -2.02
C LEU A 90 2.08 11.13 -2.48
N LEU A 91 2.26 10.39 -3.58
CA LEU A 91 3.58 10.10 -4.13
C LEU A 91 4.24 11.33 -4.77
N SER A 92 3.45 12.25 -5.34
CA SER A 92 3.99 13.54 -5.79
C SER A 92 4.55 14.35 -4.63
N VAL A 93 3.89 14.34 -3.48
CA VAL A 93 4.43 14.98 -2.26
C VAL A 93 5.68 14.25 -1.80
N TYR A 94 5.64 12.92 -1.69
CA TYR A 94 6.79 12.11 -1.27
C TYR A 94 8.04 12.34 -2.14
N ASN A 95 7.90 12.52 -3.45
CA ASN A 95 9.02 12.75 -4.36
C ASN A 95 9.60 14.18 -4.28
N ASN A 96 8.86 15.13 -3.72
CA ASN A 96 9.26 16.53 -3.63
C ASN A 96 9.90 16.89 -2.27
N PHE A 97 10.00 15.92 -1.35
CA PHE A 97 10.60 16.04 -0.03
C PHE A 97 11.63 14.93 0.18
#